data_AF-A0A0X3PBF7-F1
#
_entry.id   AF-A0A0X3PBF7-F1
#
_cell.length_a   1.000
_cell.length_b   1.000
_cell.length_c   1.000
_cell.angle_alpha   90.00
_cell.angle_beta   90.00
_cell.angle_gamma   90.00
#
_symmetry.space_group_name_H-M   'P 1'
#
loop_
_entity.id
_entity.type
_entity.pdbx_description
1 polymer ?
#
loop_
_entity_poly.entity_id
_entity_poly.type
_entity_poly.pdbx_seq_one_letter_code
_entity_poly.pdbx_strand_id
1 'polypeptide(L)'
;IGIISSETEERIKRKHNFILRNIPSYISAFDGARLFLESSGLGFRVAYAKRLHSLSRNAPILVTLFSLIEVDFILSRKEISREFCRKWHSSVSPDLTPMQRKLKNFKLSTSNREMT
;
A
#
# COMPACT_ATOMS: atom_id res chain seq x y z
N ILE A 1 -9.92 -12.69 25.44
CA ILE A 1 -9.48 -13.70 24.43
C ILE A 1 -9.92 -13.35 22.99
N GLY A 2 -10.84 -12.40 22.73
CA GLY A 2 -11.33 -12.10 21.36
C GLY A 2 -10.53 -11.16 20.45
N ILE A 3 -9.60 -10.34 20.97
CA ILE A 3 -8.91 -9.30 20.16
C ILE A 3 -7.85 -9.89 19.20
N ILE A 4 -7.26 -11.03 19.56
CA ILE A 4 -6.20 -11.66 18.77
C ILE A 4 -6.79 -12.34 17.51
N SER A 5 -8.01 -12.87 17.60
CA SER A 5 -8.70 -13.50 16.47
C SER A 5 -9.09 -12.47 15.41
N SER A 6 -9.71 -11.35 15.82
CA SER A 6 -10.16 -10.31 14.89
C SER A 6 -9.01 -9.63 14.15
N GLU A 7 -7.90 -9.36 14.84
CA GLU A 7 -6.71 -8.76 14.25
C GLU A 7 -6.02 -9.70 13.25
N THR A 8 -5.99 -11.00 13.55
CA THR A 8 -5.41 -12.02 12.65
C THR A 8 -6.25 -12.16 11.38
N GLU A 9 -7.57 -12.18 11.51
CA GLU A 9 -8.50 -12.20 10.37
C GLU A 9 -8.39 -10.94 9.52
N GLU A 10 -8.36 -9.75 10.14
CA GLU A 10 -8.14 -8.50 9.42
C GLU A 10 -6.82 -8.51 8.66
N ARG A 11 -5.75 -9.00 9.29
CA ARG A 11 -4.44 -9.10 8.64
C ARG A 11 -4.50 -9.99 7.40
N ILE A 12 -5.15 -11.16 7.48
CA ILE A 12 -5.28 -12.08 6.34
C ILE A 12 -6.02 -11.41 5.18
N LYS A 13 -7.14 -10.74 5.45
CA LYS A 13 -7.92 -10.03 4.43
C LYS A 13 -7.09 -8.95 3.73
N ARG A 14 -6.27 -8.21 4.49
CA ARG A 14 -5.45 -7.11 3.97
C ARG A 14 -4.20 -7.56 3.20
N LYS A 15 -3.80 -8.84 3.25
CA LYS A 15 -2.62 -9.31 2.49
C LYS A 15 -2.81 -9.24 0.97
N HIS A 16 -4.05 -9.21 0.49
CA HIS A 16 -4.35 -8.98 -0.93
C HIS A 16 -4.24 -7.50 -1.33
N ASN A 17 -3.92 -6.62 -0.38
CA ASN A 17 -3.95 -5.19 -0.59
C ASN A 17 -2.56 -4.55 -0.52
N PHE A 18 -2.39 -3.49 -1.32
CA PHE A 18 -1.34 -2.51 -1.13
C PHE A 18 -1.90 -1.09 -1.24
N ILE A 19 -1.13 -0.13 -0.72
CA ILE A 19 -1.46 1.29 -0.75
C ILE A 19 -0.53 2.01 -1.72
N LEU A 20 -1.13 2.64 -2.73
CA LEU A 20 -0.46 3.52 -3.67
C LEU A 20 -0.73 4.99 -3.27
N ARG A 21 0.33 5.77 -3.03
CA ARG A 21 0.23 7.15 -2.54
C ARG A 21 0.62 8.17 -3.58
N ASN A 22 0.09 9.38 -3.40
CA ASN A 22 0.44 10.57 -4.18
C ASN A 22 0.11 10.45 -5.68
N ILE A 23 -0.90 9.64 -6.03
CA ILE A 23 -1.47 9.65 -7.37
C ILE A 23 -2.43 10.84 -7.48
N PRO A 24 -2.27 11.72 -8.49
CA PRO A 24 -3.09 12.90 -8.65
C PRO A 24 -4.58 12.60 -8.58
N SER A 25 -5.34 13.43 -7.88
CA SER A 25 -6.77 13.22 -7.61
C SER A 25 -7.64 13.11 -8.85
N TYR A 26 -7.22 13.73 -9.97
CA TYR A 26 -7.94 13.67 -11.24
C TYR A 26 -7.85 12.29 -11.94
N ILE A 27 -6.90 11.44 -11.56
CA ILE A 27 -6.81 10.07 -12.07
C ILE A 27 -7.75 9.20 -11.24
N SER A 28 -8.55 8.33 -11.86
CA SER A 28 -9.41 7.43 -11.10
C SER A 28 -8.57 6.44 -10.26
N ALA A 29 -9.15 5.89 -9.19
CA ALA A 29 -8.44 4.90 -8.36
C ALA A 29 -8.01 3.68 -9.19
N PHE A 30 -8.89 3.21 -10.06
CA PHE A 30 -8.66 2.05 -10.90
C PHE A 30 -7.61 2.32 -11.99
N ASP A 31 -7.69 3.47 -12.66
CA ASP A 31 -6.69 3.85 -13.68
C ASP A 31 -5.31 4.07 -13.05
N GLY A 32 -5.25 4.67 -11.87
CA GLY A 32 -3.99 4.83 -11.13
C GLY A 32 -3.34 3.49 -10.78
N ALA A 33 -4.15 2.51 -10.37
CA ALA A 33 -3.68 1.15 -10.11
C ALA A 33 -3.22 0.43 -11.38
N ARG A 34 -4.00 0.52 -12.47
CA ARG A 34 -3.66 -0.10 -13.76
C ARG A 34 -2.38 0.50 -14.34
N LEU A 35 -2.29 1.83 -14.35
CA LEU A 35 -1.11 2.54 -14.84
C LEU A 35 0.15 2.16 -14.05
N PHE A 36 0.03 2.02 -12.73
CA PHE A 36 1.11 1.54 -11.88
C PHE A 36 1.60 0.15 -12.29
N LEU A 37 0.69 -0.81 -12.47
CA LEU A 37 1.02 -2.19 -12.86
C LEU A 37 1.65 -2.24 -14.26
N GLU A 38 1.02 -1.59 -15.24
CA GLU A 38 1.51 -1.53 -16.62
C GLU A 38 2.90 -0.90 -16.71
N SER A 39 3.10 0.25 -16.04
CA SER A 39 4.40 0.94 -16.03
C SER A 39 5.49 0.15 -15.29
N SER A 40 5.10 -0.77 -14.40
CA SER A 40 6.00 -1.65 -13.68
C SER A 40 6.27 -2.97 -14.42
N GLY A 41 5.72 -3.14 -15.63
CA GLY A 41 5.84 -4.36 -16.43
C GLY A 41 5.06 -5.55 -15.86
N LEU A 42 4.03 -5.30 -15.04
CA LEU A 42 3.26 -6.33 -14.36
C LEU A 42 1.91 -6.56 -15.06
N GLY A 43 1.69 -7.78 -15.56
CA GLY A 43 0.42 -8.21 -16.14
C GLY A 43 -0.66 -8.59 -15.13
N PHE A 44 -0.59 -8.08 -13.90
CA PHE A 44 -1.51 -8.46 -12.82
C PHE A 44 -2.87 -7.79 -12.99
N ARG A 45 -3.92 -8.47 -12.54
CA ARG A 45 -5.30 -7.95 -12.63
C ARG A 45 -5.70 -7.27 -11.32
N VAL A 46 -6.23 -6.06 -11.43
CA VAL A 46 -6.82 -5.34 -10.30
C VAL A 46 -8.19 -5.91 -10.01
N ALA A 47 -8.38 -6.48 -8.82
CA ALA A 47 -9.68 -6.96 -8.36
C ALA A 47 -10.55 -5.79 -7.89
N TYR A 48 -9.95 -4.86 -7.16
CA TYR A 48 -10.64 -3.69 -6.63
C TYR A 48 -9.66 -2.53 -6.41
N ALA A 49 -10.12 -1.30 -6.60
CA ALA A 49 -9.36 -0.11 -6.26
C ALA A 49 -10.29 1.00 -5.74
N LYS A 50 -9.90 1.66 -4.65
CA LYS A 50 -10.62 2.83 -4.12
C LYS A 50 -9.67 3.87 -3.54
N ARG A 51 -10.08 5.14 -3.57
CA ARG A 51 -9.42 6.16 -2.76
C ARG A 51 -9.83 6.01 -1.30
N LEU A 52 -8.86 6.10 -0.41
CA LEU A 52 -9.05 6.13 1.02
C LEU A 52 -9.37 7.55 1.46
N HIS A 53 -10.17 7.67 2.52
CA HIS A 53 -10.43 8.97 3.12
C HIS A 53 -9.14 9.56 3.69
N SER A 54 -8.76 10.76 3.24
CA SER A 54 -7.55 11.46 3.67
C SER A 54 -7.72 12.96 3.47
N LEU A 55 -7.12 13.76 4.35
CA LEU A 55 -7.04 15.22 4.21
C LEU A 55 -6.00 15.65 3.15
N SER A 56 -5.22 14.70 2.61
CA SER A 56 -4.28 14.99 1.53
C SER A 56 -5.01 15.29 0.22
N ARG A 57 -4.53 16.29 -0.53
CA ARG A 57 -4.99 16.59 -1.90
C ARG A 57 -4.97 15.35 -2.79
N ASN A 58 -3.97 14.49 -2.64
CA ASN A 58 -3.81 13.25 -3.39
C ASN A 58 -4.07 12.06 -2.46
N ALA A 59 -5.33 11.88 -2.09
CA ALA A 59 -5.78 10.81 -1.20
C ALA A 59 -5.24 9.43 -1.65
N PRO A 60 -4.65 8.62 -0.75
CA PRO A 60 -4.08 7.33 -1.10
C PRO A 60 -5.09 6.38 -1.74
N ILE A 61 -4.62 5.53 -2.64
CA ILE A 61 -5.42 4.48 -3.27
C ILE A 61 -5.12 3.17 -2.57
N LEU A 62 -6.17 2.49 -2.10
CA LEU A 62 -6.15 1.08 -1.74
C LEU A 62 -6.35 0.27 -3.03
N VAL A 63 -5.43 -0.65 -3.30
CA VAL A 63 -5.50 -1.57 -4.43
C VAL A 63 -5.54 -3.00 -3.90
N THR A 64 -6.49 -3.79 -4.40
CA THR A 64 -6.63 -5.21 -4.10
C THR A 64 -6.36 -6.02 -5.35
N LEU A 65 -5.47 -6.99 -5.25
CA LEU A 65 -5.18 -7.97 -6.31
C LEU A 65 -5.87 -9.31 -6.00
N PHE A 66 -5.95 -10.18 -7.00
CA PHE A 66 -6.52 -11.52 -6.82
C PHE A 66 -5.57 -12.48 -6.10
N SER A 67 -4.25 -12.25 -6.16
CA SER A 67 -3.27 -13.15 -5.58
C SER A 67 -2.39 -12.46 -4.53
N LEU A 68 -2.23 -13.14 -3.38
CA LEU A 68 -1.28 -12.75 -2.34
C LEU A 68 0.16 -12.68 -2.85
N ILE A 69 0.52 -13.61 -3.74
CA ILE A 69 1.88 -13.72 -4.28
C ILE A 69 2.21 -12.48 -5.11
N GLU A 70 1.25 -11.94 -5.86
CA GLU A 70 1.43 -10.73 -6.67
C GLU A 70 1.70 -9.51 -5.77
N VAL A 71 0.99 -9.40 -4.66
CA VAL A 71 1.18 -8.31 -3.69
C VAL A 71 2.54 -8.43 -3.01
N ASP A 72 2.90 -9.62 -2.53
CA ASP A 72 4.20 -9.86 -1.90
C ASP A 72 5.35 -9.60 -2.89
N PHE A 73 5.18 -9.94 -4.16
CA PHE A 73 6.14 -9.64 -5.22
C PHE A 73 6.35 -8.13 -5.40
N ILE A 74 5.28 -7.34 -5.47
CA ILE A 74 5.37 -5.87 -5.57
C ILE A 74 6.05 -5.27 -4.34
N LEU A 75 5.69 -5.73 -3.14
CA LEU A 75 6.15 -5.13 -1.88
C LEU A 75 7.58 -5.52 -1.51
N SER A 76 8.05 -6.69 -1.93
CA SER A 76 9.42 -7.18 -1.67
C SER A 76 10.47 -6.58 -2.62
N ARG A 77 10.07 -6.18 -3.83
CA ARG A 77 10.97 -5.74 -4.90
C ARG A 77 10.75 -4.28 -5.26
N LYS A 78 11.40 -3.38 -4.52
CA LYS A 78 11.25 -1.92 -4.69
C LYS A 78 11.66 -1.43 -6.09
N GLU A 79 12.56 -2.15 -6.75
CA GLU A 79 13.02 -1.89 -8.12
C GLU A 79 11.88 -1.92 -9.14
N ILE A 80 10.90 -2.79 -8.95
CA ILE A 80 9.75 -2.95 -9.86
C ILE A 80 8.94 -1.66 -9.95
N SER A 81 8.73 -1.01 -8.81
CA SER A 81 7.94 0.22 -8.69
C SER A 81 8.78 1.49 -8.80
N ARG A 82 10.11 1.37 -8.92
CA ARG A 82 11.05 2.50 -8.75
C ARG A 82 10.84 3.58 -9.79
N GLU A 83 10.78 3.19 -11.07
CA GLU A 83 10.67 4.15 -12.16
C GLU A 83 9.34 4.92 -12.10
N PHE A 84 8.24 4.19 -11.91
CA PHE A 84 6.92 4.78 -11.72
C PHE A 84 6.91 5.73 -10.51
N CYS A 85 7.42 5.27 -9.36
CA CYS A 85 7.44 6.08 -8.14
C CYS A 85 8.27 7.35 -8.29
N ARG A 86 9.38 7.29 -9.02
CA ARG A 86 10.20 8.47 -9.33
C ARG A 86 9.44 9.44 -10.24
N LYS A 87 8.84 8.95 -11.33
CA LYS A 87 8.12 9.78 -12.30
C LYS A 87 6.93 10.51 -11.67
N TRP A 88 6.17 9.81 -10.84
CA TRP A 88 4.92 10.33 -10.25
C TRP A 88 5.12 10.91 -8.85
N HIS A 89 6.34 10.92 -8.32
CA HIS A 89 6.61 11.22 -6.90
C HIS A 89 5.72 10.38 -5.97
N SER A 90 5.40 9.15 -6.37
CA SER A 90 4.49 8.25 -5.67
C SER A 90 5.25 7.28 -4.76
N SER A 91 4.51 6.54 -3.93
CA SER A 91 5.08 5.45 -3.14
C SER A 91 4.09 4.31 -2.95
N VAL A 92 4.63 3.11 -2.75
CA VAL A 92 3.87 1.88 -2.48
C VAL A 92 4.17 1.39 -1.07
N SER A 93 3.15 0.90 -0.38
CA SER A 93 3.32 0.24 0.92
C SER A 93 2.33 -0.89 1.13
N PRO A 94 2.56 -1.79 2.09
CA PRO A 94 1.52 -2.70 2.57
C PRO A 94 0.31 -1.93 3.15
N ASP A 95 -0.87 -2.54 3.05
CA ASP A 95 -2.05 -2.18 3.85
C ASP A 95 -1.94 -2.81 5.25
N LEU A 96 -1.55 -2.00 6.22
CA LEU A 96 -1.31 -2.44 7.59
C LEU A 96 -2.56 -2.25 8.45
N THR A 97 -2.82 -3.23 9.32
CA THR A 97 -3.84 -3.12 10.36
C THR A 97 -3.55 -1.94 11.30
N PRO A 98 -4.54 -1.44 12.06
CA PRO A 98 -4.32 -0.40 13.06
C PRO A 98 -3.19 -0.74 14.04
N MET A 99 -3.13 -1.99 14.53
CA MET A 99 -2.09 -2.42 15.47
C MET A 99 -0.70 -2.45 14.83
N GLN A 100 -0.59 -2.95 13.59
CA GLN A 100 0.66 -2.93 12.83
C GLN A 100 1.15 -1.50 12.58
N ARG A 101 0.24 -0.56 12.28
CA ARG A 101 0.58 0.86 12.13
C ARG A 101 1.09 1.47 13.44
N LYS A 102 0.44 1.18 14.56
CA LYS A 102 0.87 1.63 15.89
C LYS A 102 2.27 1.12 16.22
N LEU A 103 2.54 -0.17 16.00
CA LEU A 103 3.84 -0.79 16.20
C LEU A 103 4.93 -0.16 15.33
N LYS A 104 4.64 0.09 14.04
CA LYS A 104 5.57 0.75 13.12
C LYS A 104 5.93 2.16 13.59
N ASN A 105 4.94 2.95 14.01
CA ASN A 105 5.14 4.31 14.50
C ASN A 105 5.94 4.34 15.80
N PHE A 106 5.68 3.38 16.71
CA PHE A 106 6.44 3.23 17.94
C PHE A 106 7.93 2.97 17.66
N LYS A 107 8.25 2.03 16.76
CA LYS A 107 9.63 1.76 16.34
C LYS A 107 10.32 2.97 15.72
N LEU A 108 9.62 3.74 14.89
CA LEU A 108 10.15 4.99 14.32
C LEU A 108 10.47 6.04 15.40
N SER A 109 9.59 6.19 16.40
CA SER A 109 9.79 7.16 17.49
C SER A 109 10.95 6.79 18.43
N THR A 110 11.24 5.50 18.58
CA THR A 110 12.33 5.01 19.43
C THR A 110 13.68 5.11 18.72
N SER A 111 13.77 4.73 17.45
CA SER A 111 15.01 4.93 16.66
C SER A 111 15.41 6.40 16.52
N ASN A 112 14.46 7.34 16.49
CA ASN A 112 14.78 8.77 16.45
C ASN A 112 15.28 9.33 17.80
N ARG A 113 15.02 8.65 18.91
CA ARG A 113 15.51 9.04 20.25
C ARG A 113 16.93 8.53 20.55
N GLU A 114 17.38 7.50 19.84
CA GLU A 114 18.73 6.95 19.99
C GLU A 114 19.78 7.67 19.12
N MET A 115 19.36 8.62 18.27
CA MET A 115 20.23 9.43 17.40
C MET A 115 20.34 10.91 17.84
N THR A 116 19.90 11.24 19.05
CA THR A 116 20.04 12.56 19.71
C THR A 116 20.75 12.39 21.03
#